data_AF-A0A918SMC3-F1
#
_entry.id   AF-A0A918SMC3-F1
#
_cell.length_a   1.000
_cell.length_b   1.000
_cell.length_c   1.000
_cell.angle_alpha   90.00
_cell.angle_beta   90.00
_cell.angle_gamma   90.00
#
_symmetry.space_group_name_H-M   'P 1'
#
loop_
_entity.id
_entity.type
_entity.pdbx_description
1 polymer ?
#
loop_
_entity_poly.entity_id
_entity_poly.type
_entity_poly.pdbx_seq_one_letter_code
_entity_poly.pdbx_strand_id
1 'polypeptide(L)'
;MIAAIKENISNFTFTRKRTGSGKYFFRLSKGGLVLATSRKFSTELMLKKGIDQILKYVPDAETLDFSENESIFADAEADSVPEEN
;
A
#
# COMPACT_ATOMS: atom_id res chain seq x y z
N MET A 1 3.36 14.56 -2.18
CA MET A 1 2.38 13.92 -1.26
C MET A 1 2.90 12.59 -0.73
N ILE A 2 3.31 11.65 -1.60
CA ILE A 2 3.79 10.31 -1.21
C ILE A 2 5.12 10.36 -0.42
N ALA A 3 6.09 11.18 -0.84
CA ALA A 3 7.34 11.37 -0.11
C ALA A 3 7.13 11.78 1.37
N ALA A 4 6.19 12.70 1.63
CA ALA A 4 5.86 13.14 2.97
C ALA A 4 5.26 12.02 3.85
N ILE A 5 4.59 11.03 3.24
CA ILE A 5 4.08 9.84 3.93
C ILE A 5 5.25 8.91 4.30
N LYS A 6 6.22 8.73 3.39
CA LYS A 6 7.41 7.91 3.61
C LYS A 6 8.29 8.44 4.74
N GLU A 7 8.61 9.73 4.71
CA GLU A 7 9.54 10.36 5.69
C GLU A 7 8.94 10.51 7.09
N ASN A 8 7.62 10.69 7.19
CA ASN A 8 6.98 11.14 8.42
C ASN A 8 5.70 10.35 8.74
N ILE A 9 5.68 9.04 8.50
CA ILE A 9 4.47 8.20 8.67
C ILE A 9 3.84 8.32 10.07
N SER A 10 4.65 8.53 11.10
CA SER A 10 4.23 8.71 12.49
C SER A 10 3.40 9.98 12.73
N ASN A 11 3.53 10.99 11.86
CA ASN A 11 2.77 12.24 11.95
C ASN A 11 1.37 12.13 11.32
N PHE A 12 1.01 10.98 10.78
CA PHE A 12 -0.30 10.72 10.21
C PHE A 12 -1.17 9.95 11.20
N THR A 13 -2.47 10.25 11.19
CA THR A 13 -3.45 9.62 12.07
C THR A 13 -4.15 8.47 11.35
N PHE A 14 -4.09 7.28 11.96
CA PHE A 14 -4.84 6.10 11.54
C PHE A 14 -6.18 6.03 12.28
N THR A 15 -7.26 6.34 11.57
CA THR A 15 -8.62 6.21 12.12
C THR A 15 -9.18 4.84 11.81
N ARG A 16 -9.34 3.97 12.82
CA ARG A 16 -9.99 2.66 12.71
C ARG A 16 -11.51 2.81 12.63
N LYS A 17 -12.14 2.09 11.71
CA LYS A 17 -13.59 2.12 11.48
C LYS A 17 -14.14 0.72 11.22
N ARG A 18 -15.44 0.56 11.49
CA ARG A 18 -16.21 -0.64 11.19
C ARG A 18 -17.41 -0.27 10.33
N THR A 19 -17.70 -1.07 9.30
CA THR A 19 -18.90 -0.90 8.48
C THR A 19 -20.12 -1.46 9.21
N GLY A 20 -21.33 -1.06 8.80
CA GLY A 20 -22.57 -1.68 9.28
C GLY A 20 -22.64 -3.20 9.01
N SER A 21 -21.96 -3.67 7.96
CA SER A 21 -21.79 -5.10 7.65
C SER A 21 -20.71 -5.82 8.48
N GLY A 22 -20.12 -5.15 9.47
CA GLY A 22 -19.18 -5.73 10.41
C GLY A 22 -17.73 -5.83 9.93
N LYS A 23 -17.39 -5.32 8.74
CA LYS A 23 -16.02 -5.31 8.21
C LYS A 23 -15.19 -4.15 8.78
N TYR A 24 -13.89 -4.35 8.91
CA TYR A 24 -12.95 -3.40 9.51
C TYR A 24 -12.15 -2.67 8.44
N PHE A 25 -11.85 -1.40 8.63
CA PHE A 25 -10.94 -0.65 7.74
C PHE A 25 -10.33 0.53 8.50
N PHE A 26 -9.25 1.11 7.98
CA PHE A 26 -8.67 2.33 8.53
C PHE A 26 -8.55 3.41 7.45
N ARG A 27 -8.49 4.66 7.90
CA ARG A 27 -8.16 5.82 7.07
C ARG A 27 -6.89 6.47 7.56
N LEU A 28 -6.04 6.86 6.62
CA LEU A 28 -4.85 7.67 6.88
C LEU A 28 -5.22 9.14 6.66
N SER A 29 -4.94 9.98 7.65
CA SER A 29 -5.28 11.40 7.60
C SER A 29 -4.19 12.29 8.20
N LYS A 30 -4.11 13.53 7.73
CA LYS A 30 -3.23 14.57 8.28
C LYS A 30 -3.94 15.90 8.23
N GLY A 31 -4.02 16.60 9.37
CA GLY A 31 -4.68 17.90 9.46
C GLY A 31 -6.15 17.89 9.02
N GLY A 32 -6.88 16.79 9.25
CA GLY A 32 -8.27 16.63 8.84
C GLY A 32 -8.50 16.16 7.39
N LEU A 33 -7.47 16.18 6.55
CA LEU A 33 -7.55 15.64 5.18
C LEU A 33 -7.34 14.12 5.19
N VAL A 34 -8.24 13.38 4.55
CA VAL A 34 -8.09 11.93 4.32
C VAL A 34 -7.24 11.71 3.07
N LEU A 35 -6.12 11.02 3.23
CA LEU A 35 -5.14 10.80 2.16
C LEU A 35 -5.28 9.40 1.54
N ALA A 36 -5.63 8.41 2.37
CA ALA A 36 -5.80 7.04 1.93
C ALA A 36 -6.87 6.32 2.75
N THR A 37 -7.53 5.36 2.11
CA THR A 37 -8.47 4.44 2.76
C THR A 37 -8.04 3.01 2.49
N SER A 38 -7.93 2.20 3.54
CA SER A 38 -7.55 0.80 3.40
C SER A 38 -8.66 -0.02 2.73
N ARG A 39 -8.29 -1.19 2.19
CA ARG A 39 -9.27 -2.25 1.91
C ARG A 39 -9.95 -2.69 3.20
N LYS A 40 -11.11 -3.33 3.05
CA LYS A 40 -11.90 -3.87 4.16
C LYS A 40 -11.33 -5.24 4.59
N PHE A 41 -11.17 -5.42 5.88
CA PHE A 41 -10.74 -6.64 6.53
C PHE A 41 -11.92 -7.36 7.19
N SER A 42 -11.82 -8.67 7.31
CA SER A 42 -12.80 -9.50 8.00
C SER A 42 -12.67 -9.46 9.52
N THR A 43 -11.46 -9.31 10.04
CA THR A 43 -11.17 -9.33 11.49
C THR A 43 -10.37 -8.10 11.92
N GLU A 44 -10.48 -7.74 13.20
CA GLU A 44 -9.71 -6.66 13.80
C GLU A 44 -8.21 -6.97 13.87
N LEU A 45 -7.85 -8.24 14.05
CA LEU A 45 -6.45 -8.67 14.02
C LEU A 45 -5.80 -8.38 12.65
N MET A 46 -6.51 -8.61 11.54
CA MET A 46 -6.02 -8.27 10.20
C MET A 46 -5.89 -6.77 10.01
N LEU A 47 -6.82 -5.98 10.56
CA LEU A 47 -6.73 -4.52 10.56
C LEU A 47 -5.45 -4.05 11.27
N LYS A 48 -5.20 -4.56 12.48
CA LYS A 48 -4.01 -4.23 13.26
C LYS A 48 -2.74 -4.62 12.50
N LYS A 49 -2.67 -5.85 11.99
CA LYS A 49 -1.54 -6.31 11.17
C LYS A 49 -1.30 -5.41 9.96
N GLY A 50 -2.36 -4.96 9.29
CA GLY A 50 -2.25 -4.03 8.16
C GLY A 50 -1.62 -2.70 8.55
N ILE A 51 -2.00 -2.12 9.69
CA ILE A 51 -1.39 -0.88 10.20
C ILE A 51 0.07 -1.12 10.60
N ASP A 52 0.35 -2.21 11.32
CA ASP A 52 1.71 -2.56 11.77
C ASP A 52 2.67 -2.72 10.57
N GLN A 53 2.20 -3.35 9.48
CA GLN A 53 2.97 -3.50 8.24
C GLN A 53 3.27 -2.15 7.58
N ILE A 54 2.29 -1.24 7.53
CA ILE A 54 2.50 0.10 6.99
C ILE A 54 3.56 0.85 7.79
N LEU A 55 3.45 0.86 9.12
CA LEU A 55 4.41 1.53 9.99
C LEU A 55 5.82 0.95 9.84
N LYS A 56 5.93 -0.36 9.61
CA LYS A 56 7.22 -1.05 9.44
C LYS A 56 7.86 -0.80 8.08
N TYR A 57 7.11 -0.92 6.99
CA TYR A 57 7.67 -1.00 5.64
C TYR A 57 7.59 0.30 4.85
N VAL A 58 6.68 1.22 5.17
CA VAL A 58 6.58 2.50 4.43
C VAL A 58 7.86 3.32 4.47
N PRO A 59 8.60 3.45 5.59
CA PRO A 59 9.85 4.20 5.62
C PRO A 59 10.89 3.70 4.61
N ASP A 60 10.90 2.39 4.35
CA ASP A 60 11.87 1.73 3.45
C ASP A 60 11.31 1.46 2.05
N ALA A 61 10.00 1.65 1.83
CA ALA A 61 9.33 1.27 0.58
C ALA A 61 9.75 2.14 -0.62
N GLU A 62 9.93 1.51 -1.78
CA GLU A 62 10.13 2.20 -3.05
C GLU A 62 8.80 2.77 -3.59
N THR A 63 8.88 3.82 -4.39
CA THR A 63 7.72 4.40 -5.10
C THR A 63 7.90 4.14 -6.58
N LEU A 64 6.97 3.39 -7.17
CA LEU A 64 6.91 3.12 -8.59
C LEU A 64 5.79 3.95 -9.20
N ASP A 65 6.09 4.67 -10.28
CA ASP A 65 5.11 5.42 -11.05
C ASP A 65 4.66 4.59 -12.26
N PHE A 66 3.34 4.47 -12.40
CA PHE A 66 2.69 3.73 -13.48
C PHE A 66 1.77 4.65 -14.30
N SER A 67 1.96 5.97 -14.23
CA SER A 67 1.19 6.92 -15.03
C SER A 67 1.49 6.82 -16.52
N GLU A 68 2.71 6.39 -16.86
CA GLU A 68 3.14 6.16 -18.23
C GLU A 68 2.98 4.66 -18.53
N ASN A 69 2.34 4.32 -19.66
CA ASN A 69 2.17 2.93 -20.12
C ASN A 69 3.50 2.35 -20.66
N GLU A 70 4.61 2.64 -20.01
CA GLU A 70 5.90 2.05 -20.36
C GLU A 70 5.93 0.61 -19.83
N SER A 71 6.29 -0.34 -20.69
CA SER A 71 6.37 -1.75 -20.33
C SER A 71 7.54 -1.99 -19.37
N ILE A 72 7.29 -1.85 -18.07
CA ILE A 72 8.29 -2.05 -16.99
C ILE A 72 8.82 -3.51 -16.96
N PHE A 73 8.14 -4.44 -17.64
CA PHE A 73 8.49 -5.86 -17.72
C PHE A 73 8.99 -6.30 -19.12
N ALA A 74 9.67 -5.43 -19.86
CA ALA A 74 10.08 -5.71 -21.25
C ALA A 74 11.03 -6.92 -21.43
N ASP A 75 11.72 -7.37 -20.38
CA ASP A 75 12.84 -8.33 -20.54
C ASP A 75 12.51 -9.77 -20.10
N ALA A 76 11.29 -10.06 -19.63
CA ALA A 76 10.96 -11.41 -19.10
C ALA A 76 10.71 -12.48 -20.18
N GLU A 77 10.63 -12.11 -21.47
CA GLU A 77 10.45 -13.06 -22.58
C GLU A 77 11.76 -13.41 -23.33
N ALA A 78 12.91 -12.84 -22.95
CA ALA A 78 14.16 -13.07 -23.68
C ALA A 78 14.94 -14.33 -23.25
N ASP A 79 14.58 -14.96 -22.12
CA ASP A 79 15.32 -16.11 -21.55
C ASP A 79 14.70 -17.48 -21.85
N SER A 80 13.63 -17.57 -22.65
CA SER A 80 13.20 -18.87 -23.21
C SER A 80 14.10 -19.23 -24.40
N VAL A 81 15.32 -19.69 -24.10
CA VAL A 81 16.19 -20.35 -25.08
C VAL A 81 15.39 -21.50 -25.70
N PRO A 82 15.14 -21.54 -27.02
CA PRO A 82 14.59 -22.72 -27.63
C PRO A 82 15.66 -23.81 -27.58
N GLU A 83 15.37 -24.93 -26.91
CA GLU A 83 16.17 -26.15 -27.05
C GLU A 83 16.10 -26.59 -28.52
N GLU A 84 17.19 -26.40 -29.26
CA GLU A 84 17.37 -27.01 -30.59
C GLU A 84 17.46 -28.53 -30.46
N ASN A 85 16.68 -29.23 -31.31
CA ASN A 85 16.68 -30.69 -31.47
C ASN A 85 17.99 -31.22 -32.05
#